data_AF-T0ZKQ2-F1
#
_entry.id   AF-T0ZKQ2-F1
#
_cell.length_a   1.000
_cell.length_b   1.000
_cell.length_c   1.000
_cell.angle_alpha   90.00
_cell.angle_beta   90.00
_cell.angle_gamma   90.00
#
_symmetry.space_group_name_H-M   'P 1'
#
loop_
_entity.id
_entity.type
_entity.pdbx_description
1 polymer ?
#
loop_
_entity_poly.entity_id
_entity_poly.type
_entity_poly.pdbx_seq_one_letter_code
_entity_poly.pdbx_strand_id
1 'polypeptide(L)'
;PGAWGAFIYKDTEDFTMNRSLLAVAIASALALSLTACSGGGGGANVRPNNPPSPSTTAPPPAPPVTYSYPEYNQLVPTGALAAQQAGFTGAGVKIGILDSGVDPSLADMQGRIAGFQSYITGGSQTPNDTFGHGSVVAQILGGLAVDGFPGGVAPGASLYIAQIASSENNYLVTDQAAFADLISQGVRIFNMSYGPFDEVTNVPIGPTLYSNFFNPLIAQTNGLFVVAAMNLGNSQPSSLAGLPYTDPAALNNWIAVVNVNIDSNGNPAGLFTGYNSADPSNACGVAAQWCISAPGEVDYLPIPGTQFGGYGYGTSFATPIIAGVAALVEQAYPWMTGPNLQDTILTTATPLGTGPYPNAVYGWGEVNAAKAVDGPAQFAFGAFDANIDSYSSTFTNAIGGSGSLDLTGTTGTLTLSGANTYSGGTTVSSGNLWLSGSVAGNATLSGGSLGGPGTINGSVTNSGGTLISQAALGGPGLIITGNYAVGTGGTTAIALGNPLTVDGSASLAGILEILAPATTYTPKSTETLMNYGSETGGFGSQTYGAGVYWTVSNLAYGGTALTATVTASNVAQVSALLPGVSAVTLATAQGVQASLQQVNGWSTAQQAAHAGFLTNAAQFLSARTAAQANASLA
;
A
#
# COMPACT_ATOMS: atom_id res chain seq x y z
N PRO A 1 -33.84 34.75 -48.19
CA PRO A 1 -35.01 34.00 -47.68
C PRO A 1 -34.58 33.13 -46.48
N GLY A 2 -34.31 33.76 -45.34
CA GLY A 2 -35.22 33.77 -44.17
C GLY A 2 -34.54 33.01 -43.03
N ALA A 3 -33.77 33.71 -42.17
CA ALA A 3 -34.08 33.98 -40.75
C ALA A 3 -34.10 32.68 -39.91
N TRP A 4 -33.26 32.44 -38.91
CA TRP A 4 -32.79 33.24 -37.75
C TRP A 4 -31.33 32.85 -37.42
N GLY A 5 -30.35 33.73 -37.18
CA GLY A 5 -30.17 34.66 -36.05
C GLY A 5 -29.32 33.97 -34.95
N ALA A 6 -28.02 34.17 -34.71
CA ALA A 6 -27.17 35.37 -34.50
C ALA A 6 -26.59 35.40 -33.06
N PHE A 7 -25.25 35.40 -32.97
CA PHE A 7 -24.33 36.00 -31.97
C PHE A 7 -24.21 35.43 -30.54
N ILE A 8 -23.03 34.91 -30.12
CA ILE A 8 -21.81 35.53 -29.49
C ILE A 8 -22.05 36.11 -28.07
N TYR A 9 -21.32 35.57 -27.08
CA TYR A 9 -20.52 36.16 -25.97
C TYR A 9 -20.49 35.14 -24.81
N LYS A 10 -19.34 34.51 -24.51
CA LYS A 10 -18.37 34.89 -23.46
C LYS A 10 -19.06 35.20 -22.12
N ASP A 11 -19.21 34.18 -21.29
CA ASP A 11 -19.31 34.35 -19.84
C ASP A 11 -18.29 33.42 -19.17
N THR A 12 -17.23 34.05 -18.71
CA THR A 12 -16.47 33.68 -17.52
C THR A 12 -17.41 33.75 -16.32
N GLU A 13 -17.82 32.61 -15.77
CA GLU A 13 -18.36 32.57 -14.41
C GLU A 13 -17.38 31.85 -13.50
N ASP A 14 -16.80 32.65 -12.60
CA ASP A 14 -16.08 32.25 -11.41
C ASP A 14 -16.92 31.24 -10.60
N PHE A 15 -16.46 29.99 -10.54
CA PHE A 15 -17.01 28.99 -9.62
C PHE A 15 -16.46 29.26 -8.20
N THR A 16 -16.96 30.33 -7.57
CA THR A 16 -16.79 30.59 -6.13
C THR A 16 -18.07 30.26 -5.37
N MET A 17 -18.48 29.00 -5.37
CA MET A 17 -19.56 28.54 -4.49
C MET A 17 -19.39 27.07 -4.12
N ASN A 18 -19.01 26.81 -2.87
CA ASN A 18 -19.51 25.67 -2.11
C ASN A 18 -19.24 25.85 -0.61
N ARG A 19 -20.03 26.72 0.03
CA ARG A 19 -20.27 26.60 1.47
C ARG A 19 -21.06 25.31 1.70
N SER A 20 -20.49 24.39 2.48
CA SER A 20 -20.93 23.01 2.66
C SER A 20 -22.46 22.82 2.88
N LEU A 21 -23.15 22.29 1.86
CA LEU A 21 -24.56 21.86 1.93
C LEU A 21 -24.78 20.68 2.91
N LEU A 22 -23.73 19.95 3.30
CA LEU A 22 -23.85 18.74 4.11
C LEU A 22 -23.97 19.02 5.63
N ALA A 23 -23.17 19.94 6.18
CA ALA A 23 -23.31 20.39 7.58
C ALA A 23 -24.66 21.08 7.83
N VAL A 24 -25.21 21.65 6.77
CA VAL A 24 -26.48 22.37 6.72
C VAL A 24 -27.68 21.41 6.68
N ALA A 25 -27.60 20.31 5.92
CA ALA A 25 -28.64 19.29 5.90
C ALA A 25 -28.86 18.67 7.29
N ILE A 26 -27.79 18.57 8.09
CA ILE A 26 -27.81 18.06 9.46
C ILE A 26 -28.52 19.03 10.42
N ALA A 27 -28.21 20.32 10.34
CA ALA A 27 -28.93 21.35 11.11
C ALA A 27 -30.39 21.54 10.64
N SER A 28 -30.67 21.27 9.37
CA SER A 28 -32.03 21.34 8.79
C SER A 28 -32.92 20.16 9.22
N ALA A 29 -32.35 19.01 9.55
CA ALA A 29 -33.09 17.86 10.07
C ALA A 29 -33.72 18.13 11.46
N LEU A 30 -33.17 19.07 12.25
CA LEU A 30 -33.79 19.54 13.50
C LEU A 30 -35.11 20.28 13.29
N ALA A 31 -35.28 21.00 12.18
CA ALA A 31 -36.48 21.80 11.94
C ALA A 31 -37.70 20.93 11.59
N LEU A 32 -37.48 19.69 11.15
CA LEU A 32 -38.53 18.74 10.78
C LEU A 32 -38.99 17.84 11.94
N SER A 33 -38.19 17.68 13.01
CA SER A 33 -38.53 16.82 14.16
C SER A 33 -39.24 17.53 15.32
N LEU A 34 -39.25 18.87 15.33
CA LEU A 34 -39.82 19.67 16.44
C LEU A 34 -41.25 20.20 16.21
N THR A 35 -41.97 19.70 15.18
CA THR A 35 -43.39 20.05 14.93
C THR A 35 -44.37 18.90 15.17
N ALA A 36 -43.96 17.78 15.77
CA ALA A 36 -44.87 16.70 16.15
C ALA A 36 -45.10 16.64 17.67
N CYS A 37 -46.34 16.94 18.06
CA CYS A 37 -47.05 16.48 19.27
C CYS A 37 -46.89 17.28 20.58
N SER A 38 -47.78 18.27 20.72
CA SER A 38 -48.54 18.48 21.97
C SER A 38 -49.57 17.36 22.16
N GLY A 39 -49.70 16.78 23.35
CA GLY A 39 -50.83 15.90 23.71
C GLY A 39 -50.51 14.97 24.87
N GLY A 40 -51.19 15.16 26.00
CA GLY A 40 -50.91 14.44 27.25
C GLY A 40 -51.70 13.14 27.46
N GLY A 41 -51.38 12.48 28.59
CA GLY A 41 -52.31 11.66 29.36
C GLY A 41 -51.99 10.16 29.48
N GLY A 42 -51.86 9.70 30.73
CA GLY A 42 -52.27 8.34 31.15
C GLY A 42 -51.14 7.33 31.36
N GLY A 43 -50.83 7.03 32.63
CA GLY A 43 -49.79 6.07 33.00
C GLY A 43 -50.22 4.60 32.96
N ALA A 44 -49.20 3.72 32.96
CA ALA A 44 -49.19 2.43 33.65
C ALA A 44 -47.73 1.95 33.76
N ASN A 45 -47.33 1.58 34.98
CA ASN A 45 -46.02 1.01 35.30
C ASN A 45 -45.79 -0.32 34.58
N VAL A 46 -44.75 -0.39 33.74
CA VAL A 46 -44.07 -1.65 33.40
C VAL A 46 -42.57 -1.38 33.42
N ARG A 47 -41.82 -2.03 34.32
CA ARG A 47 -40.35 -2.04 34.34
C ARG A 47 -39.84 -2.87 33.15
N PRO A 48 -39.03 -2.33 32.23
CA PRO A 48 -38.18 -3.15 31.38
C PRO A 48 -36.97 -3.62 32.20
N ASN A 49 -36.69 -4.92 32.17
CA ASN A 49 -35.51 -5.49 32.81
C ASN A 49 -34.23 -4.85 32.26
N ASN A 50 -33.26 -4.61 33.15
CA ASN A 50 -31.91 -4.15 32.79
C ASN A 50 -31.34 -4.97 31.63
N PRO A 51 -30.77 -4.34 30.59
CA PRO A 51 -29.90 -5.03 29.65
C PRO A 51 -28.74 -5.67 30.43
N PRO A 52 -28.27 -6.88 30.06
CA PRO A 52 -27.10 -7.45 30.69
C PRO A 52 -25.90 -6.54 30.43
N SER A 53 -25.14 -6.26 31.49
CA SER A 53 -23.87 -5.53 31.41
C SER A 53 -22.97 -6.13 30.32
N PRO A 54 -22.25 -5.32 29.53
CA PRO A 54 -21.22 -5.84 28.65
C PRO A 54 -20.21 -6.60 29.51
N SER A 55 -20.00 -7.89 29.21
CA SER A 55 -18.93 -8.67 29.82
C SER A 55 -17.61 -8.09 29.35
N THR A 56 -16.84 -7.52 30.27
CA THR A 56 -15.52 -6.90 30.05
C THR A 56 -14.38 -7.91 30.05
N THR A 57 -14.59 -9.09 29.45
CA THR A 57 -13.54 -10.08 29.28
C THR A 57 -13.58 -10.59 27.87
N ALA A 58 -12.69 -10.06 27.02
CA ALA A 58 -12.31 -10.75 25.80
C ALA A 58 -11.92 -12.19 26.17
N PRO A 59 -12.29 -13.21 25.36
CA PRO A 59 -11.78 -14.55 25.56
C PRO A 59 -10.25 -14.48 25.62
N PRO A 60 -9.58 -15.23 26.52
CA PRO A 60 -8.13 -15.32 26.46
C PRO A 60 -7.74 -15.74 25.04
N PRO A 61 -6.69 -15.14 24.46
CA PRO A 61 -6.17 -15.59 23.17
C PRO A 61 -6.03 -17.11 23.22
N ALA A 62 -6.48 -17.81 22.18
CA ALA A 62 -6.18 -19.22 22.06
C ALA A 62 -4.67 -19.39 22.28
N PRO A 63 -4.24 -20.38 23.09
CA PRO A 63 -2.81 -20.60 23.30
C PRO A 63 -2.15 -20.71 21.92
N PRO A 64 -1.02 -20.00 21.69
CA PRO A 64 -0.36 -20.03 20.40
C PRO A 64 -0.09 -21.49 20.05
N VAL A 65 -0.64 -21.92 18.91
CA VAL A 65 -0.33 -23.25 18.37
C VAL A 65 1.16 -23.21 18.04
N THR A 66 1.97 -23.85 18.87
CA THR A 66 3.40 -24.05 18.59
C THR A 66 3.51 -25.13 17.53
N TYR A 67 3.58 -24.71 16.27
CA TYR A 67 3.97 -25.59 15.18
C TYR A 67 5.46 -25.92 15.33
N SER A 68 5.78 -27.20 15.41
CA SER A 68 7.15 -27.66 15.20
C SER A 68 7.37 -27.71 13.69
N TYR A 69 8.12 -26.75 13.15
CA TYR A 69 8.49 -26.76 11.74
C TYR A 69 9.59 -27.80 11.51
N PRO A 70 9.61 -28.47 10.35
CA PRO A 70 10.74 -29.30 9.99
C PRO A 70 12.03 -28.48 9.95
N GLU A 71 13.16 -29.18 10.13
CA GLU A 71 14.50 -28.60 10.05
C GLU A 71 14.69 -27.87 8.72
N TYR A 72 14.19 -28.45 7.63
CA TYR A 72 14.16 -27.84 6.31
C TYR A 72 12.76 -27.30 6.00
N ASN A 73 12.57 -25.99 6.19
CA ASN A 73 11.31 -25.35 5.84
C ASN A 73 11.51 -23.99 5.16
N GLN A 74 10.62 -23.72 4.22
CA GLN A 74 10.55 -22.51 3.42
C GLN A 74 9.93 -21.30 4.14
N LEU A 75 9.34 -21.48 5.33
CA LEU A 75 8.50 -20.46 5.96
C LEU A 75 9.22 -19.61 6.99
N VAL A 76 9.99 -20.23 7.87
CA VAL A 76 10.67 -19.57 9.00
C VAL A 76 11.87 -18.74 8.55
N PRO A 77 12.89 -19.29 7.85
CA PRO A 77 14.09 -18.52 7.48
C PRO A 77 13.77 -17.31 6.59
N THR A 78 12.80 -17.47 5.69
CA THR A 78 12.40 -16.45 4.72
C THR A 78 11.48 -15.37 5.30
N GLY A 79 11.08 -15.48 6.57
CA GLY A 79 10.09 -14.60 7.19
C GLY A 79 8.66 -14.78 6.66
N ALA A 80 8.39 -15.75 5.79
CA ALA A 80 7.05 -15.99 5.25
C ALA A 80 6.04 -16.36 6.33
N LEU A 81 6.45 -17.11 7.37
CA LEU A 81 5.58 -17.40 8.51
C LEU A 81 5.11 -16.12 9.21
N ALA A 82 6.02 -15.16 9.44
CA ALA A 82 5.67 -13.91 10.10
C ALA A 82 4.73 -13.06 9.22
N ALA A 83 4.94 -13.04 7.90
CA ALA A 83 4.02 -12.40 6.95
C ALA A 83 2.62 -13.07 6.97
N GLN A 84 2.56 -14.40 7.00
CA GLN A 84 1.31 -15.16 7.12
C GLN A 84 0.58 -14.88 8.44
N GLN A 85 1.32 -14.82 9.55
CA GLN A 85 0.76 -14.46 10.86
C GLN A 85 0.24 -13.02 10.89
N ALA A 86 0.81 -12.12 10.08
CA ALA A 86 0.30 -10.77 9.85
C ALA A 86 -0.92 -10.72 8.90
N GLY A 87 -1.37 -11.87 8.37
CA GLY A 87 -2.57 -11.99 7.51
C GLY A 87 -2.27 -12.03 6.00
N PHE A 88 -1.01 -12.01 5.60
CA PHE A 88 -0.61 -12.10 4.20
C PHE A 88 -0.40 -13.57 3.80
N THR A 89 -1.35 -14.11 3.05
CA THR A 89 -1.36 -15.51 2.57
C THR A 89 -1.29 -15.62 1.05
N GLY A 90 -1.27 -14.50 0.32
CA GLY A 90 -1.44 -14.43 -1.13
C GLY A 90 -2.90 -14.41 -1.56
N ALA A 91 -3.84 -14.18 -0.64
CA ALA A 91 -5.27 -14.16 -0.92
C ALA A 91 -5.62 -13.15 -2.03
N GLY A 92 -6.37 -13.60 -3.04
CA GLY A 92 -6.77 -12.77 -4.17
C GLY A 92 -5.72 -12.67 -5.30
N VAL A 93 -4.52 -13.22 -5.11
CA VAL A 93 -3.44 -13.20 -6.11
C VAL A 93 -3.47 -14.44 -6.99
N LYS A 94 -3.17 -14.27 -8.28
CA LYS A 94 -3.08 -15.35 -9.27
C LYS A 94 -1.63 -15.58 -9.66
N ILE A 95 -1.15 -16.81 -9.53
CA ILE A 95 0.22 -17.19 -9.90
C ILE A 95 0.21 -18.25 -10.99
N GLY A 96 1.01 -18.03 -12.02
CA GLY A 96 1.29 -19.00 -13.07
C GLY A 96 2.50 -19.86 -12.71
N ILE A 97 2.32 -21.17 -12.69
CA ILE A 97 3.40 -22.15 -12.54
C ILE A 97 3.55 -22.86 -13.89
N LEU A 98 4.68 -22.62 -14.55
CA LEU A 98 5.03 -23.30 -15.79
C LEU A 98 6.00 -24.44 -15.45
N ASP A 99 5.53 -25.68 -15.45
CA ASP A 99 6.31 -26.82 -14.96
C ASP A 99 5.82 -28.16 -15.54
N SER A 100 6.09 -29.30 -14.90
CA SER A 100 5.68 -30.63 -15.34
C SER A 100 4.23 -31.00 -15.03
N GLY A 101 3.48 -30.10 -14.40
CA GLY A 101 2.09 -30.27 -14.02
C GLY A 101 1.88 -30.18 -12.52
N VAL A 102 0.80 -30.77 -12.03
CA VAL A 102 0.51 -30.91 -10.60
C VAL A 102 -0.35 -32.15 -10.37
N ASP A 103 -0.03 -32.94 -9.34
CA ASP A 103 -0.90 -34.03 -8.89
C ASP A 103 -2.04 -33.47 -8.01
N PRO A 104 -3.30 -33.46 -8.50
CA PRO A 104 -4.43 -32.92 -7.74
C PRO A 104 -4.87 -33.83 -6.58
N SER A 105 -4.33 -35.05 -6.48
CA SER A 105 -4.70 -36.00 -5.43
C SER A 105 -3.96 -35.76 -4.11
N LEU A 106 -2.88 -34.97 -4.13
CA LEU A 106 -2.11 -34.61 -2.94
C LEU A 106 -3.00 -33.85 -1.94
N ALA A 107 -2.81 -34.13 -0.65
CA ALA A 107 -3.66 -33.60 0.41
C ALA A 107 -3.55 -32.07 0.54
N ASP A 108 -2.36 -31.52 0.32
CA ASP A 108 -2.07 -30.10 0.39
C ASP A 108 -2.50 -29.33 -0.88
N MET A 109 -2.76 -30.03 -1.99
CA MET A 109 -3.23 -29.46 -3.27
C MET A 109 -4.76 -29.43 -3.40
N GLN A 110 -5.50 -30.00 -2.46
CA GLN A 110 -6.97 -30.03 -2.51
C GLN A 110 -7.55 -28.61 -2.58
N GLY A 111 -8.23 -28.31 -3.69
CA GLY A 111 -8.85 -27.00 -3.94
C GLY A 111 -7.87 -25.86 -4.26
N ARG A 112 -6.61 -26.16 -4.58
CA ARG A 112 -5.57 -25.14 -4.85
C ARG A 112 -5.39 -24.78 -6.33
N ILE A 113 -5.76 -25.70 -7.21
CA ILE A 113 -5.58 -25.58 -8.66
C ILE A 113 -6.77 -24.81 -9.24
N ALA A 114 -6.55 -23.54 -9.57
CA ALA A 114 -7.56 -22.65 -10.15
C ALA A 114 -7.67 -22.79 -11.67
N GLY A 115 -6.59 -23.21 -12.33
CA GLY A 115 -6.55 -23.50 -13.75
C GLY A 115 -5.45 -24.50 -14.07
N PHE A 116 -5.67 -25.35 -15.07
CA PHE A 116 -4.68 -26.29 -15.59
C PHE A 116 -4.84 -26.41 -17.10
N GLN A 117 -3.73 -26.38 -17.82
CA GLN A 117 -3.67 -26.68 -19.24
C GLN A 117 -2.35 -27.39 -19.55
N SER A 118 -2.39 -28.43 -20.38
CA SER A 118 -1.20 -29.12 -20.87
C SER A 118 -0.86 -28.68 -22.29
N TYR A 119 0.39 -28.32 -22.50
CA TYR A 119 0.98 -27.91 -23.79
C TYR A 119 1.86 -29.01 -24.38
N ILE A 120 2.02 -30.12 -23.66
CA ILE A 120 2.70 -31.31 -24.16
C ILE A 120 1.84 -31.93 -25.26
N THR A 121 2.45 -32.21 -26.42
CA THR A 121 1.74 -32.85 -27.53
C THR A 121 1.23 -34.24 -27.11
N GLY A 122 -0.09 -34.44 -27.17
CA GLY A 122 -0.74 -35.67 -26.71
C GLY A 122 -0.88 -35.80 -25.19
N GLY A 123 -0.54 -34.75 -24.43
CA GLY A 123 -0.70 -34.68 -22.98
C GLY A 123 -2.15 -34.64 -22.53
N SER A 124 -2.39 -35.09 -21.29
CA SER A 124 -3.71 -35.03 -20.66
C SER A 124 -4.07 -33.60 -20.28
N GLN A 125 -5.31 -33.20 -20.57
CA GLN A 125 -5.87 -31.90 -20.16
C GLN A 125 -6.54 -31.93 -18.78
N THR A 126 -6.48 -33.06 -18.08
CA THR A 126 -6.84 -33.15 -16.66
C THR A 126 -5.57 -32.96 -15.82
N PRO A 127 -5.62 -32.21 -14.70
CA PRO A 127 -4.45 -32.03 -13.84
C PRO A 127 -3.78 -33.36 -13.49
N ASN A 128 -2.49 -33.43 -13.77
CA ASN A 128 -1.64 -34.59 -13.53
C ASN A 128 -0.18 -34.13 -13.47
N ASP A 129 0.68 -34.98 -12.91
CA ASP A 129 2.12 -34.80 -12.97
C ASP A 129 2.83 -36.16 -12.85
N THR A 130 3.19 -36.74 -13.99
CA THR A 130 3.90 -38.04 -14.00
C THR A 130 5.39 -37.89 -13.72
N PHE A 131 5.93 -36.67 -13.77
CA PHE A 131 7.33 -36.40 -13.47
C PHE A 131 7.52 -36.05 -12.00
N GLY A 132 6.61 -35.25 -11.43
CA GLY A 132 6.49 -34.91 -10.01
C GLY A 132 7.10 -33.55 -9.63
N HIS A 133 7.97 -32.97 -10.47
CA HIS A 133 8.68 -31.73 -10.15
C HIS A 133 7.72 -30.55 -9.97
N GLY A 134 6.78 -30.36 -10.89
CA GLY A 134 5.79 -29.29 -10.83
C GLY A 134 4.88 -29.39 -9.62
N SER A 135 4.58 -30.61 -9.17
CA SER A 135 3.87 -30.84 -7.92
C SER A 135 4.65 -30.31 -6.72
N VAL A 136 5.95 -30.64 -6.59
CA VAL A 136 6.81 -30.12 -5.51
C VAL A 136 6.86 -28.59 -5.53
N VAL A 137 7.05 -28.00 -6.71
CA VAL A 137 7.03 -26.54 -6.90
C VAL A 137 5.70 -25.93 -6.44
N ALA A 138 4.56 -26.55 -6.77
CA ALA A 138 3.24 -26.09 -6.35
C ALA A 138 3.01 -26.22 -4.84
N GLN A 139 3.51 -27.28 -4.19
CA GLN A 139 3.46 -27.44 -2.73
C GLN A 139 4.18 -26.29 -2.02
N ILE A 140 5.44 -26.05 -2.39
CA ILE A 140 6.28 -25.00 -1.78
C ILE A 140 5.66 -23.62 -1.98
N LEU A 141 5.09 -23.37 -3.16
CA LEU A 141 4.50 -22.08 -3.47
C LEU A 141 3.21 -21.84 -2.69
N GLY A 142 2.26 -22.78 -2.72
CA GLY A 142 0.89 -22.51 -2.30
C GLY A 142 0.11 -23.69 -1.76
N GLY A 143 0.77 -24.79 -1.36
CA GLY A 143 0.12 -25.92 -0.71
C GLY A 143 -0.46 -25.58 0.66
N LEU A 144 -1.51 -26.28 1.05
CA LEU A 144 -2.13 -26.13 2.37
C LEU A 144 -1.25 -26.80 3.44
N ALA A 145 -1.30 -26.24 4.64
CA ALA A 145 -0.73 -26.93 5.80
C ALA A 145 -1.52 -28.20 6.09
N VAL A 146 -0.82 -29.33 6.18
CA VAL A 146 -1.35 -30.66 6.46
C VAL A 146 -0.37 -31.43 7.35
N ASP A 147 -0.74 -32.63 7.82
CA ASP A 147 0.17 -33.43 8.64
C ASP A 147 1.44 -33.76 7.85
N GLY A 148 2.61 -33.47 8.43
CA GLY A 148 3.91 -33.64 7.79
C GLY A 148 4.34 -32.55 6.79
N PHE A 149 3.51 -31.54 6.50
CA PHE A 149 3.89 -30.42 5.63
C PHE A 149 3.38 -29.07 6.17
N PRO A 150 4.26 -28.09 6.44
CA PRO A 150 3.87 -26.83 7.09
C PRO A 150 3.04 -25.89 6.20
N GLY A 151 2.87 -26.21 4.91
CA GLY A 151 2.18 -25.38 3.93
C GLY A 151 3.15 -24.52 3.11
N GLY A 152 2.70 -24.07 1.94
CA GLY A 152 3.48 -23.23 1.04
C GLY A 152 3.59 -21.78 1.53
N VAL A 153 4.40 -20.98 0.83
CA VAL A 153 4.64 -19.57 1.16
C VAL A 153 3.38 -18.71 0.97
N ALA A 154 2.57 -18.98 -0.03
CA ALA A 154 1.34 -18.26 -0.36
C ALA A 154 0.12 -19.21 -0.46
N PRO A 155 -0.34 -19.79 0.67
CA PRO A 155 -1.41 -20.79 0.69
C PRO A 155 -2.80 -20.22 0.35
N GLY A 156 -2.95 -18.90 0.26
CA GLY A 156 -4.15 -18.19 -0.17
C GLY A 156 -4.18 -17.82 -1.66
N ALA A 157 -3.07 -17.96 -2.39
CA ALA A 157 -3.01 -17.64 -3.82
C ALA A 157 -3.84 -18.61 -4.68
N SER A 158 -4.20 -18.23 -5.90
CA SER A 158 -4.82 -19.12 -6.89
C SER A 158 -3.76 -19.64 -7.85
N LEU A 159 -3.58 -20.96 -7.92
CA LEU A 159 -2.54 -21.57 -8.75
C LEU A 159 -3.05 -21.90 -10.15
N TYR A 160 -2.42 -21.32 -11.15
CA TYR A 160 -2.66 -21.58 -12.57
C TYR A 160 -1.49 -22.36 -13.15
N ILE A 161 -1.73 -23.60 -13.53
CA ILE A 161 -0.68 -24.54 -13.90
C ILE A 161 -0.64 -24.69 -15.42
N ALA A 162 0.50 -24.37 -16.01
CA ALA A 162 0.81 -24.69 -17.40
C ALA A 162 1.78 -25.87 -17.41
N GLN A 163 1.29 -27.05 -17.79
CA GLN A 163 2.14 -28.23 -17.94
C GLN A 163 2.90 -28.11 -19.29
N ILE A 164 4.19 -27.81 -19.21
CA ILE A 164 5.08 -27.57 -20.35
C ILE A 164 6.24 -28.57 -20.44
N ALA A 165 6.30 -29.56 -19.54
CA ALA A 165 7.35 -30.57 -19.53
C ALA A 165 6.84 -31.95 -19.09
N SER A 166 7.35 -33.01 -19.71
CA SER A 166 7.11 -34.40 -19.28
C SER A 166 8.29 -35.00 -18.50
N SER A 167 9.43 -34.32 -18.49
CA SER A 167 10.68 -34.71 -17.84
C SER A 167 11.63 -33.51 -17.77
N GLU A 168 12.70 -33.64 -16.98
CA GLU A 168 13.70 -32.59 -16.74
C GLU A 168 14.34 -32.01 -18.02
N ASN A 169 14.47 -32.83 -19.07
CA ASN A 169 15.20 -32.47 -20.29
C ASN A 169 14.29 -31.96 -21.43
N ASN A 170 12.99 -31.77 -21.18
CA ASN A 170 12.02 -31.49 -22.23
C ASN A 170 11.03 -30.38 -21.86
N TYR A 171 11.55 -29.20 -21.49
CA TYR A 171 10.75 -28.00 -21.23
C TYR A 171 10.48 -27.23 -22.52
N LEU A 172 9.21 -26.86 -22.74
CA LEU A 172 8.81 -25.92 -23.78
C LEU A 172 9.07 -24.47 -23.33
N VAL A 173 10.34 -24.09 -23.21
CA VAL A 173 10.80 -22.83 -22.60
C VAL A 173 10.18 -21.57 -23.22
N THR A 174 9.92 -21.59 -24.52
CA THR A 174 9.34 -20.46 -25.27
C THR A 174 7.98 -20.83 -25.88
N ASP A 175 7.11 -21.49 -25.10
CA ASP A 175 5.74 -21.78 -25.54
C ASP A 175 4.85 -20.55 -25.44
N GLN A 176 4.57 -19.92 -26.58
CA GLN A 176 3.76 -18.69 -26.62
C GLN A 176 2.33 -18.91 -26.11
N ALA A 177 1.74 -20.08 -26.34
CA ALA A 177 0.36 -20.36 -25.95
C ALA A 177 0.25 -20.47 -24.43
N ALA A 178 1.22 -21.13 -23.78
CA ALA A 178 1.28 -21.25 -22.32
C ALA A 178 1.25 -19.90 -21.61
N PHE A 179 2.11 -18.97 -22.02
CA PHE A 179 2.11 -17.63 -21.42
C PHE A 179 0.86 -16.85 -21.79
N ALA A 180 0.42 -16.87 -23.06
CA ALA A 180 -0.77 -16.13 -23.50
C ALA A 180 -2.03 -16.55 -22.74
N ASP A 181 -2.21 -17.85 -22.50
CA ASP A 181 -3.37 -18.37 -21.78
C ASP A 181 -3.32 -17.98 -20.29
N LEU A 182 -2.15 -18.04 -19.63
CA LEU A 182 -1.99 -17.56 -18.25
C LEU A 182 -2.28 -16.05 -18.15
N ILE A 183 -1.75 -15.26 -19.09
CA ILE A 183 -1.98 -13.82 -19.15
C ILE A 183 -3.47 -13.51 -19.35
N SER A 184 -4.15 -14.24 -20.24
CA SER A 184 -5.59 -14.07 -20.48
C SER A 184 -6.43 -14.37 -19.24
N GLN A 185 -5.91 -15.21 -18.34
CA GLN A 185 -6.51 -15.54 -17.04
C GLN A 185 -6.18 -14.50 -15.96
N GLY A 186 -5.42 -13.45 -16.29
CA GLY A 186 -5.02 -12.37 -15.40
C GLY A 186 -3.84 -12.71 -14.50
N VAL A 187 -3.04 -13.72 -14.86
CA VAL A 187 -1.78 -14.02 -14.18
C VAL A 187 -0.75 -12.95 -14.50
N ARG A 188 -0.03 -12.52 -13.47
CA ARG A 188 1.05 -11.51 -13.57
C ARG A 188 2.29 -11.84 -12.74
N ILE A 189 2.32 -12.99 -12.09
CA ILE A 189 3.51 -13.57 -11.45
C ILE A 189 3.74 -14.94 -12.08
N PHE A 190 4.91 -15.15 -12.66
CA PHE A 190 5.27 -16.38 -13.36
C PHE A 190 6.44 -17.06 -12.65
N ASN A 191 6.19 -18.26 -12.12
CA ASN A 191 7.24 -19.13 -11.58
C ASN A 191 7.82 -20.02 -12.68
N MET A 192 9.12 -19.90 -12.91
CA MET A 192 9.87 -20.63 -13.93
C MET A 192 11.04 -21.39 -13.26
N SER A 193 10.72 -22.53 -12.64
CA SER A 193 11.67 -23.41 -11.96
C SER A 193 12.45 -24.30 -12.94
N TYR A 194 12.88 -23.74 -14.07
CA TYR A 194 13.57 -24.44 -15.16
C TYR A 194 14.47 -23.48 -15.94
N GLY A 195 15.34 -24.03 -16.78
CA GLY A 195 16.20 -23.26 -17.66
C GLY A 195 17.19 -24.16 -18.41
N PRO A 196 17.94 -23.59 -19.37
CA PRO A 196 18.98 -24.32 -20.09
C PRO A 196 20.18 -24.64 -19.19
N PHE A 197 20.87 -25.74 -19.48
CA PHE A 197 22.15 -26.07 -18.85
C PHE A 197 23.31 -25.32 -19.52
N ASP A 198 23.35 -24.01 -19.33
CA ASP A 198 24.37 -23.11 -19.88
C ASP A 198 24.78 -22.00 -18.88
N GLU A 199 25.63 -21.07 -19.34
CA GLU A 199 25.99 -19.85 -18.61
C GLU A 199 25.77 -18.64 -19.51
N VAL A 200 25.16 -17.59 -18.97
CA VAL A 200 24.83 -16.37 -19.71
C VAL A 200 26.05 -15.72 -20.40
N THR A 201 27.25 -15.88 -19.85
CA THR A 201 28.49 -15.32 -20.40
C THR A 201 29.14 -16.14 -21.52
N ASN A 202 28.69 -17.40 -21.72
CA ASN A 202 29.34 -18.36 -22.61
C ASN A 202 28.50 -18.71 -23.85
N VAL A 203 27.35 -18.04 -24.07
CA VAL A 203 26.37 -18.41 -25.12
C VAL A 203 26.20 -17.28 -26.16
N PRO A 204 26.46 -17.53 -27.46
CA PRO A 204 26.29 -16.51 -28.51
C PRO A 204 24.85 -16.30 -29.01
N ILE A 205 23.91 -17.23 -28.78
CA ILE A 205 22.61 -17.29 -29.50
C ILE A 205 21.38 -17.21 -28.57
N GLY A 206 21.42 -17.83 -27.39
CA GLY A 206 20.32 -17.84 -26.41
C GLY A 206 19.72 -16.45 -26.05
N PRO A 207 20.51 -15.38 -25.94
CA PRO A 207 19.96 -14.12 -25.44
C PRO A 207 19.01 -13.40 -26.41
N THR A 208 19.20 -13.50 -27.73
CA THR A 208 18.27 -12.92 -28.72
C THR A 208 16.95 -13.67 -28.79
N LEU A 209 16.97 -15.00 -28.65
CA LEU A 209 15.75 -15.82 -28.63
C LEU A 209 14.85 -15.44 -27.44
N TYR A 210 15.42 -15.40 -26.23
CA TYR A 210 14.66 -15.07 -25.02
C TYR A 210 14.17 -13.63 -25.01
N SER A 211 15.00 -12.67 -25.44
CA SER A 211 14.59 -11.26 -25.51
C SER A 211 13.39 -11.06 -26.44
N ASN A 212 13.44 -11.66 -27.64
CA ASN A 212 12.33 -11.57 -28.60
C ASN A 212 11.03 -12.23 -28.09
N PHE A 213 11.15 -13.22 -27.21
CA PHE A 213 10.01 -13.93 -26.65
C PHE A 213 9.44 -13.22 -25.41
N PHE A 214 10.28 -12.88 -24.43
CA PHE A 214 9.83 -12.35 -23.14
C PHE A 214 9.56 -10.86 -23.14
N ASN A 215 10.26 -10.03 -23.92
CA ASN A 215 10.00 -8.58 -23.91
C ASN A 215 8.56 -8.21 -24.30
N PRO A 216 7.93 -8.83 -25.33
CA PRO A 216 6.52 -8.61 -25.61
C PRO A 216 5.60 -9.03 -24.46
N LEU A 217 5.90 -10.13 -23.76
CA LEU A 217 5.12 -10.61 -22.62
C LEU A 217 5.25 -9.66 -21.42
N ILE A 218 6.46 -9.16 -21.15
CA ILE A 218 6.72 -8.14 -20.14
C ILE A 218 5.95 -6.86 -20.46
N ALA A 219 6.03 -6.37 -21.70
CA ALA A 219 5.29 -5.18 -22.13
C ALA A 219 3.76 -5.36 -22.03
N GLN A 220 3.25 -6.56 -22.31
CA GLN A 220 1.82 -6.87 -22.24
C GLN A 220 1.31 -6.95 -20.80
N THR A 221 2.08 -7.57 -19.91
CA THR A 221 1.62 -7.91 -18.55
C THR A 221 2.02 -6.87 -17.51
N ASN A 222 3.14 -6.19 -17.73
CA ASN A 222 3.90 -5.51 -16.69
C ASN A 222 4.04 -6.38 -15.42
N GLY A 223 4.17 -7.70 -15.60
CA GLY A 223 4.20 -8.71 -14.55
C GLY A 223 5.61 -9.13 -14.15
N LEU A 224 5.73 -9.92 -13.09
CA LEU A 224 6.99 -10.43 -12.55
C LEU A 224 7.28 -11.85 -13.04
N PHE A 225 8.51 -12.08 -13.50
CA PHE A 225 9.03 -13.39 -13.91
C PHE A 225 10.13 -13.82 -12.94
N VAL A 226 9.95 -14.98 -12.31
CA VAL A 226 10.85 -15.51 -11.27
C VAL A 226 11.47 -16.79 -11.80
N VAL A 227 12.80 -16.81 -11.92
CA VAL A 227 13.51 -17.80 -12.75
C VAL A 227 14.66 -18.45 -11.98
N ALA A 228 14.74 -19.78 -12.03
CA ALA A 228 15.82 -20.54 -11.41
C ALA A 228 17.19 -20.24 -12.07
N ALA A 229 18.23 -20.02 -11.26
CA ALA A 229 19.58 -19.78 -11.74
C ALA A 229 20.28 -21.04 -12.31
N MET A 230 19.68 -22.23 -12.09
CA MET A 230 20.16 -23.57 -12.42
C MET A 230 21.21 -24.14 -11.46
N ASN A 231 21.42 -25.47 -11.53
CA ASN A 231 22.14 -26.26 -10.53
C ASN A 231 23.43 -26.90 -11.07
N LEU A 232 24.33 -26.10 -11.67
CA LEU A 232 25.58 -26.58 -12.28
C LEU A 232 26.83 -26.23 -11.47
N GLY A 233 26.70 -25.45 -10.39
CA GLY A 233 27.83 -24.95 -9.60
C GLY A 233 28.65 -23.88 -10.31
N ASN A 234 28.05 -23.24 -11.33
CA ASN A 234 28.71 -22.21 -12.12
C ASN A 234 28.76 -20.89 -11.35
N SER A 235 29.75 -20.06 -11.70
CA SER A 235 29.86 -18.69 -11.19
C SER A 235 28.83 -17.71 -11.79
N GLN A 236 28.06 -18.17 -12.78
CA GLN A 236 27.08 -17.40 -13.54
C GLN A 236 25.75 -18.16 -13.60
N PRO A 237 24.62 -17.45 -13.70
CA PRO A 237 23.33 -18.07 -13.95
C PRO A 237 23.23 -18.55 -15.41
N SER A 238 22.22 -19.36 -15.69
CA SER A 238 21.84 -19.71 -17.06
C SER A 238 21.50 -18.48 -17.89
N SER A 239 21.53 -18.63 -19.22
CA SER A 239 21.18 -17.57 -20.17
C SER A 239 19.74 -17.09 -20.03
N LEU A 240 18.82 -17.92 -19.53
CA LEU A 240 17.43 -17.52 -19.25
C LEU A 240 17.32 -16.68 -17.98
N ALA A 241 17.89 -17.13 -16.86
CA ALA A 241 17.89 -16.36 -15.61
C ALA A 241 18.73 -15.07 -15.74
N GLY A 242 19.79 -15.12 -16.55
CA GLY A 242 20.66 -14.00 -16.87
C GLY A 242 20.15 -13.07 -17.97
N LEU A 243 18.93 -13.24 -18.50
CA LEU A 243 18.40 -12.48 -19.65
C LEU A 243 18.68 -10.95 -19.59
N PRO A 244 18.47 -10.25 -18.46
CA PRO A 244 18.77 -8.81 -18.35
C PRO A 244 20.22 -8.41 -18.62
N TYR A 245 21.19 -9.32 -18.50
CA TYR A 245 22.59 -9.06 -18.84
C TYR A 245 22.77 -8.69 -20.32
N THR A 246 21.97 -9.32 -21.18
CA THR A 246 22.04 -9.15 -22.63
C THR A 246 20.96 -8.23 -23.19
N ASP A 247 19.84 -8.11 -22.47
CA ASP A 247 18.78 -7.17 -22.82
C ASP A 247 18.21 -6.51 -21.55
N PRO A 248 18.69 -5.30 -21.21
CA PRO A 248 18.23 -4.57 -20.05
C PRO A 248 16.73 -4.23 -20.04
N ALA A 249 16.01 -4.38 -21.16
CA ALA A 249 14.56 -4.15 -21.21
C ALA A 249 13.78 -5.10 -20.28
N ALA A 250 14.33 -6.29 -20.00
CA ALA A 250 13.72 -7.24 -19.07
C ALA A 250 14.04 -6.93 -17.60
N LEU A 251 15.02 -6.05 -17.32
CA LEU A 251 15.62 -5.90 -15.99
C LEU A 251 14.59 -5.69 -14.90
N ASN A 252 13.62 -4.79 -15.10
CA ASN A 252 12.68 -4.40 -14.06
C ASN A 252 11.56 -5.43 -13.80
N ASN A 253 11.51 -6.55 -14.51
CA ASN A 253 10.41 -7.52 -14.40
C ASN A 253 10.92 -8.95 -14.13
N TRP A 254 12.21 -9.11 -13.80
CA TRP A 254 12.89 -10.40 -13.85
C TRP A 254 13.69 -10.67 -12.57
N ILE A 255 13.46 -11.80 -11.90
CA ILE A 255 14.27 -12.19 -10.74
C ILE A 255 14.96 -13.52 -11.01
N ALA A 256 16.29 -13.52 -10.95
CA ALA A 256 17.09 -14.74 -10.91
C ALA A 256 17.16 -15.27 -9.46
N VAL A 257 16.99 -16.58 -9.27
CA VAL A 257 16.93 -17.18 -7.93
C VAL A 257 18.03 -18.22 -7.74
N VAL A 258 18.87 -18.02 -6.71
CA VAL A 258 19.88 -18.97 -6.27
C VAL A 258 19.46 -19.72 -5.00
N ASN A 259 20.02 -20.91 -4.80
CA ASN A 259 19.75 -21.75 -3.64
C ASN A 259 20.86 -21.57 -2.59
N VAL A 260 20.47 -21.37 -1.33
CA VAL A 260 21.37 -21.29 -0.17
C VAL A 260 21.09 -22.39 0.85
N ASN A 261 22.14 -22.85 1.52
CA ASN A 261 22.03 -23.72 2.70
C ASN A 261 21.51 -22.92 3.88
N ILE A 262 20.83 -23.59 4.81
CA ILE A 262 20.48 -23.07 6.12
C ILE A 262 21.12 -23.96 7.19
N ASP A 263 21.78 -23.36 8.17
CA ASP A 263 22.34 -24.09 9.31
C ASP A 263 21.23 -24.54 10.28
N SER A 264 21.58 -25.38 11.26
CA SER A 264 20.65 -25.88 12.27
C SER A 264 20.04 -24.78 13.16
N ASN A 265 20.52 -23.55 13.09
CA ASN A 265 19.99 -22.39 13.81
C ASN A 265 19.06 -21.54 12.92
N GLY A 266 18.82 -21.95 11.68
CA GLY A 266 18.00 -21.20 10.73
C GLY A 266 18.76 -20.08 10.02
N ASN A 267 20.09 -20.04 10.07
CA ASN A 267 20.89 -19.00 9.41
C ASN A 267 21.42 -19.46 8.05
N PRO A 268 21.51 -18.55 7.07
CA PRO A 268 22.22 -18.79 5.81
C PRO A 268 23.64 -19.33 6.03
N ALA A 269 23.92 -20.51 5.50
CA ALA A 269 25.19 -21.24 5.65
C ALA A 269 26.03 -21.27 4.36
N GLY A 270 25.71 -20.36 3.43
CA GLY A 270 26.40 -20.20 2.15
C GLY A 270 25.60 -20.71 0.96
N LEU A 271 26.18 -20.55 -0.24
CA LEU A 271 25.56 -21.02 -1.48
C LEU A 271 25.46 -22.55 -1.44
N PHE A 272 24.33 -23.11 -1.87
CA PHE A 272 24.11 -24.55 -1.82
C PHE A 272 25.12 -25.28 -2.72
N THR A 273 25.94 -26.15 -2.13
CA THR A 273 27.03 -26.85 -2.84
C THR A 273 26.68 -28.26 -3.28
N GLY A 274 25.43 -28.70 -3.07
CA GLY A 274 25.02 -30.07 -3.39
C GLY A 274 25.40 -31.10 -2.33
N TYR A 275 24.61 -32.17 -2.23
CA TYR A 275 25.00 -33.37 -1.50
C TYR A 275 25.96 -34.19 -2.36
N ASN A 276 27.18 -34.41 -1.88
CA ASN A 276 28.27 -35.01 -2.67
C ASN A 276 28.51 -34.30 -4.01
N SER A 277 28.34 -32.97 -4.04
CA SER A 277 28.46 -32.13 -5.23
C SER A 277 27.44 -32.40 -6.35
N ALA A 278 26.33 -33.07 -6.04
CA ALA A 278 25.20 -33.19 -6.97
C ALA A 278 24.33 -31.92 -6.91
N ASP A 279 24.01 -31.38 -8.08
CA ASP A 279 23.15 -30.21 -8.28
C ASP A 279 23.51 -28.96 -7.44
N PRO A 280 24.80 -28.54 -7.40
CA PRO A 280 25.20 -27.31 -6.71
C PRO A 280 24.53 -26.09 -7.36
N SER A 281 24.08 -25.13 -6.56
CA SER A 281 23.50 -23.90 -7.08
C SER A 281 24.52 -23.14 -7.94
N ASN A 282 24.07 -22.61 -9.08
CA ASN A 282 24.79 -21.52 -9.72
C ASN A 282 24.78 -20.28 -8.81
N ALA A 283 25.79 -19.43 -8.96
CA ALA A 283 25.88 -18.13 -8.31
C ALA A 283 25.21 -17.03 -9.14
N CYS A 284 24.86 -15.91 -8.51
CA CYS A 284 24.21 -14.79 -9.19
C CYS A 284 25.08 -14.16 -10.30
N GLY A 285 26.41 -14.14 -10.16
CA GLY A 285 27.35 -13.64 -11.14
C GLY A 285 27.00 -12.24 -11.64
N VAL A 286 26.92 -12.09 -12.98
CA VAL A 286 26.52 -10.84 -13.65
C VAL A 286 25.09 -10.41 -13.35
N ALA A 287 24.24 -11.32 -12.86
CA ALA A 287 22.85 -11.04 -12.49
C ALA A 287 22.69 -10.47 -11.07
N ALA A 288 23.77 -10.16 -10.35
CA ALA A 288 23.71 -9.67 -8.97
C ALA A 288 22.61 -8.61 -8.75
N GLN A 289 22.44 -7.67 -9.68
CA GLN A 289 21.45 -6.58 -9.60
C GLN A 289 19.98 -7.05 -9.60
N TRP A 290 19.65 -8.19 -10.21
CA TRP A 290 18.30 -8.75 -10.27
C TRP A 290 18.21 -10.17 -9.70
N CYS A 291 19.17 -10.53 -8.83
CA CYS A 291 19.27 -11.86 -8.27
C CYS A 291 19.01 -11.85 -6.76
N ILE A 292 18.39 -12.90 -6.26
CA ILE A 292 18.08 -13.10 -4.84
C ILE A 292 18.28 -14.56 -4.44
N SER A 293 18.48 -14.80 -3.15
CA SER A 293 18.67 -16.12 -2.56
C SER A 293 17.44 -16.56 -1.77
N ALA A 294 17.17 -17.87 -1.78
CA ALA A 294 16.22 -18.51 -0.88
C ALA A 294 16.66 -19.97 -0.58
N PRO A 295 16.22 -20.56 0.55
CA PRO A 295 16.55 -21.93 0.89
C PRO A 295 15.75 -22.91 0.03
N GLY A 296 16.44 -23.56 -0.90
CA GLY A 296 15.86 -24.56 -1.80
C GLY A 296 15.92 -25.99 -1.26
N GLU A 297 16.52 -26.22 -0.10
CA GLU A 297 16.41 -27.47 0.65
C GLU A 297 15.08 -27.50 1.42
N VAL A 298 14.19 -28.41 1.05
CA VAL A 298 12.80 -28.39 1.52
C VAL A 298 12.24 -29.79 1.73
N ASP A 299 11.46 -29.94 2.81
CA ASP A 299 10.56 -31.07 3.01
C ASP A 299 9.21 -30.81 2.34
N TYR A 300 8.65 -31.84 1.70
CA TYR A 300 7.37 -31.77 0.99
C TYR A 300 6.64 -33.11 1.08
N LEU A 301 5.36 -33.18 0.71
CA LEU A 301 4.65 -34.46 0.64
C LEU A 301 5.19 -35.31 -0.52
N PRO A 302 5.55 -36.59 -0.29
CA PRO A 302 6.01 -37.47 -1.35
C PRO A 302 5.02 -37.51 -2.53
N ILE A 303 5.52 -37.45 -3.76
CA ILE A 303 4.71 -37.52 -4.97
C ILE A 303 4.64 -38.98 -5.43
N PRO A 304 3.48 -39.67 -5.30
CA PRO A 304 3.39 -41.10 -5.55
C PRO A 304 3.80 -41.48 -6.98
N GLY A 305 4.64 -42.51 -7.11
CA GLY A 305 5.05 -43.04 -8.42
C GLY A 305 6.13 -42.23 -9.15
N THR A 306 6.74 -41.24 -8.49
CA THR A 306 7.82 -40.42 -9.05
C THR A 306 9.11 -40.57 -8.23
N GLN A 307 10.17 -39.85 -8.61
CA GLN A 307 11.43 -39.77 -7.85
C GLN A 307 11.36 -38.86 -6.61
N PHE A 308 10.31 -38.06 -6.46
CA PHE A 308 10.20 -37.04 -5.42
C PHE A 308 9.63 -37.64 -4.13
N GLY A 309 10.52 -38.16 -3.29
CA GLY A 309 10.21 -38.98 -2.11
C GLY A 309 9.91 -38.23 -0.80
N GLY A 310 9.76 -36.90 -0.83
CA GLY A 310 9.37 -36.08 0.33
C GLY A 310 10.46 -35.14 0.87
N TYR A 311 11.64 -35.15 0.25
CA TYR A 311 12.72 -34.20 0.52
C TYR A 311 13.44 -33.90 -0.79
N GLY A 312 13.94 -32.68 -0.96
CA GLY A 312 14.70 -32.31 -2.14
C GLY A 312 15.39 -30.96 -2.03
N TYR A 313 16.21 -30.66 -3.03
CA TYR A 313 17.02 -29.46 -3.08
C TYR A 313 17.16 -28.93 -4.50
N GLY A 314 17.40 -27.62 -4.64
CA GLY A 314 17.75 -26.99 -5.91
C GLY A 314 17.23 -25.56 -6.04
N THR A 315 17.78 -24.83 -7.01
CA THR A 315 17.27 -23.50 -7.38
C THR A 315 15.80 -23.56 -7.79
N SER A 316 15.36 -24.65 -8.43
CA SER A 316 13.95 -24.92 -8.75
C SER A 316 13.01 -24.88 -7.55
N PHE A 317 13.48 -25.19 -6.34
CA PHE A 317 12.70 -25.16 -5.10
C PHE A 317 12.85 -23.85 -4.33
N ALA A 318 13.93 -23.11 -4.56
CA ALA A 318 14.07 -21.73 -4.11
C ALA A 318 13.16 -20.75 -4.90
N THR A 319 13.00 -20.96 -6.22
CA THR A 319 12.15 -20.13 -7.09
C THR A 319 10.69 -19.97 -6.62
N PRO A 320 9.94 -21.04 -6.28
CA PRO A 320 8.56 -20.93 -5.81
C PRO A 320 8.41 -20.19 -4.48
N ILE A 321 9.47 -20.16 -3.65
CA ILE A 321 9.49 -19.34 -2.44
C ILE A 321 9.40 -17.86 -2.82
N ILE A 322 10.24 -17.42 -3.75
CA ILE A 322 10.26 -16.02 -4.22
C ILE A 322 8.93 -15.65 -4.90
N ALA A 323 8.39 -16.52 -5.74
CA ALA A 323 7.09 -16.30 -6.37
C ALA A 323 5.95 -16.25 -5.33
N GLY A 324 6.02 -17.07 -4.28
CA GLY A 324 5.11 -17.00 -3.14
C GLY A 324 5.22 -15.67 -2.38
N VAL A 325 6.44 -15.19 -2.09
CA VAL A 325 6.65 -13.88 -1.45
C VAL A 325 6.10 -12.75 -2.32
N ALA A 326 6.25 -12.83 -3.65
CA ALA A 326 5.63 -11.87 -4.56
C ALA A 326 4.10 -11.84 -4.42
N ALA A 327 3.43 -12.99 -4.21
CA ALA A 327 2.00 -13.00 -3.90
C ALA A 327 1.66 -12.35 -2.55
N LEU A 328 2.51 -12.52 -1.53
CA LEU A 328 2.29 -11.87 -0.24
C LEU A 328 2.37 -10.35 -0.36
N VAL A 329 3.36 -9.84 -1.10
CA VAL A 329 3.54 -8.41 -1.38
C VAL A 329 2.40 -7.88 -2.25
N GLU A 330 1.99 -8.61 -3.28
CA GLU A 330 0.85 -8.22 -4.12
C GLU A 330 -0.47 -8.17 -3.33
N GLN A 331 -0.69 -9.06 -2.38
CA GLN A 331 -1.85 -8.95 -1.47
C GLN A 331 -1.79 -7.66 -0.64
N ALA A 332 -0.61 -7.31 -0.12
CA ALA A 332 -0.42 -6.07 0.64
C ALA A 332 -0.59 -4.81 -0.23
N TYR A 333 -0.17 -4.88 -1.49
CA TYR A 333 -0.15 -3.78 -2.43
C TYR A 333 -0.71 -4.20 -3.80
N PRO A 334 -2.04 -4.33 -3.96
CA PRO A 334 -2.64 -4.88 -5.18
C PRO A 334 -2.36 -4.11 -6.47
N TRP A 335 -1.95 -2.85 -6.34
CA TRP A 335 -1.60 -1.96 -7.43
C TRP A 335 -0.14 -2.12 -7.91
N MET A 336 0.73 -2.80 -7.15
CA MET A 336 2.14 -2.94 -7.51
C MET A 336 2.32 -3.72 -8.81
N THR A 337 3.07 -3.14 -9.73
CA THR A 337 3.48 -3.78 -10.99
C THR A 337 4.67 -4.72 -10.79
N GLY A 338 5.06 -5.47 -11.82
CA GLY A 338 6.27 -6.30 -11.80
C GLY A 338 7.52 -5.57 -11.30
N PRO A 339 7.82 -4.35 -11.78
CA PRO A 339 8.87 -3.49 -11.26
C PRO A 339 8.75 -3.16 -9.78
N ASN A 340 7.54 -2.80 -9.32
CA ASN A 340 7.35 -2.50 -7.90
C ASN A 340 7.56 -3.75 -7.02
N LEU A 341 7.06 -4.92 -7.48
CA LEU A 341 7.24 -6.19 -6.78
C LEU A 341 8.73 -6.57 -6.73
N GLN A 342 9.44 -6.44 -7.84
CA GLN A 342 10.86 -6.71 -7.91
C GLN A 342 11.65 -5.81 -6.97
N ASP A 343 11.50 -4.49 -7.07
CA ASP A 343 12.21 -3.52 -6.23
C ASP A 343 11.96 -3.82 -4.73
N THR A 344 10.70 -4.06 -4.37
CA THR A 344 10.31 -4.39 -3.00
C THR A 344 10.94 -5.68 -2.50
N ILE A 345 10.89 -6.77 -3.26
CA ILE A 345 11.44 -8.07 -2.86
C ILE A 345 12.97 -8.02 -2.77
N LEU A 346 13.63 -7.43 -3.75
CA LEU A 346 15.10 -7.35 -3.79
C LEU A 346 15.63 -6.44 -2.67
N THR A 347 15.08 -5.24 -2.49
CA THR A 347 15.65 -4.27 -1.53
C THR A 347 15.38 -4.61 -0.08
N THR A 348 14.40 -5.47 0.19
CA THR A 348 14.06 -5.94 1.54
C THR A 348 14.82 -7.20 1.95
N ALA A 349 15.52 -7.86 1.03
CA ALA A 349 16.34 -9.03 1.31
C ALA A 349 17.32 -8.80 2.48
N THR A 350 17.58 -9.85 3.24
CA THR A 350 18.61 -9.90 4.28
C THR A 350 19.97 -10.11 3.59
N PRO A 351 20.89 -9.13 3.62
CA PRO A 351 22.15 -9.23 2.88
C PRO A 351 23.01 -10.43 3.32
N LEU A 352 23.60 -11.15 2.36
CA LEU A 352 24.46 -12.33 2.61
C LEU A 352 25.87 -12.15 2.04
N GLY A 353 26.87 -12.62 2.77
CA GLY A 353 28.28 -12.56 2.36
C GLY A 353 29.00 -11.30 2.85
N THR A 354 30.00 -10.86 2.11
CA THR A 354 30.79 -9.66 2.43
C THR A 354 30.87 -8.73 1.22
N GLY A 355 31.05 -7.43 1.46
CA GLY A 355 31.18 -6.41 0.41
C GLY A 355 29.90 -5.60 0.18
N PRO A 356 29.87 -4.76 -0.87
CA PRO A 356 28.67 -4.01 -1.24
C PRO A 356 27.58 -4.97 -1.74
N TYR A 357 26.34 -4.63 -1.46
CA TYR A 357 25.17 -5.36 -1.93
C TYR A 357 24.49 -4.58 -3.05
N PRO A 358 23.93 -5.27 -4.06
CA PRO A 358 23.98 -6.72 -4.25
C PRO A 358 25.38 -7.25 -4.64
N ASN A 359 25.65 -8.54 -4.40
CA ASN A 359 26.93 -9.19 -4.73
C ASN A 359 26.79 -10.37 -5.71
N ALA A 360 27.91 -10.80 -6.30
CA ALA A 360 27.95 -11.83 -7.33
C ALA A 360 27.64 -13.25 -6.85
N VAL A 361 27.53 -13.51 -5.54
CA VAL A 361 27.21 -14.86 -5.02
C VAL A 361 25.72 -14.96 -4.72
N TYR A 362 25.21 -14.04 -3.92
CA TYR A 362 23.87 -14.09 -3.33
C TYR A 362 22.91 -13.04 -3.87
N GLY A 363 23.39 -12.15 -4.75
CA GLY A 363 22.62 -11.01 -5.23
C GLY A 363 22.31 -10.08 -4.07
N TRP A 364 21.03 -9.77 -3.89
CA TRP A 364 20.55 -8.94 -2.78
C TRP A 364 20.58 -9.64 -1.41
N GLY A 365 20.79 -10.95 -1.38
CA GLY A 365 20.80 -11.77 -0.17
C GLY A 365 19.58 -12.67 -0.06
N GLU A 366 19.27 -13.14 1.15
CA GLU A 366 18.13 -14.02 1.39
C GLU A 366 16.83 -13.23 1.41
N VAL A 367 15.80 -13.75 0.76
CA VAL A 367 14.46 -13.15 0.77
C VAL A 367 13.94 -12.97 2.19
N ASN A 368 13.29 -11.82 2.44
CA ASN A 368 12.67 -11.51 3.73
C ASN A 368 11.22 -11.07 3.52
N ALA A 369 10.30 -12.02 3.53
CA ALA A 369 8.89 -11.81 3.25
C ALA A 369 8.22 -10.87 4.26
N ALA A 370 8.57 -10.98 5.55
CA ALA A 370 8.04 -10.13 6.61
C ALA A 370 8.38 -8.66 6.36
N LYS A 371 9.63 -8.38 5.96
CA LYS A 371 10.05 -7.04 5.59
C LYS A 371 9.49 -6.60 4.23
N ALA A 372 9.29 -7.52 3.29
CA ALA A 372 8.73 -7.21 1.97
C ALA A 372 7.26 -6.75 2.03
N VAL A 373 6.43 -7.36 2.90
CA VAL A 373 5.02 -6.94 3.07
C VAL A 373 4.89 -5.56 3.75
N ASP A 374 5.96 -5.06 4.36
CA ASP A 374 6.07 -3.71 4.95
C ASP A 374 6.42 -2.61 3.91
N GLY A 375 6.59 -2.98 2.63
CA GLY A 375 6.90 -2.09 1.51
C GLY A 375 8.38 -2.13 1.09
N PRO A 376 8.81 -1.35 0.09
CA PRO A 376 10.22 -1.34 -0.33
C PRO A 376 11.13 -0.84 0.79
N ALA A 377 12.41 -1.23 0.77
CA ALA A 377 13.42 -0.70 1.70
C ALA A 377 14.43 0.21 1.01
N GLN A 378 14.48 0.20 -0.32
CA GLN A 378 15.19 1.20 -1.11
C GLN A 378 14.40 1.51 -2.39
N PHE A 379 14.68 2.66 -3.02
CA PHE A 379 14.41 2.88 -4.43
C PHE A 379 15.73 2.71 -5.19
N ALA A 380 16.02 1.47 -5.58
CA ALA A 380 17.32 1.11 -6.14
C ALA A 380 17.35 1.17 -7.69
N PHE A 381 16.19 1.10 -8.34
CA PHE A 381 16.06 0.94 -9.79
C PHE A 381 15.60 2.23 -10.50
N GLY A 382 15.82 3.39 -9.88
CA GLY A 382 15.42 4.69 -10.41
C GLY A 382 14.15 5.22 -9.73
N ALA A 383 13.22 5.73 -10.52
CA ALA A 383 11.94 6.20 -9.99
C ALA A 383 11.05 5.01 -9.61
N PHE A 384 10.61 4.98 -8.36
CA PHE A 384 9.56 4.08 -7.92
C PHE A 384 8.21 4.68 -8.31
N ASP A 385 7.63 4.18 -9.41
CA ASP A 385 6.32 4.60 -9.90
C ASP A 385 5.23 3.97 -9.03
N ALA A 386 4.64 4.78 -8.15
CA ALA A 386 3.54 4.41 -7.28
C ALA A 386 2.21 4.90 -7.87
N ASN A 387 1.68 4.16 -8.85
CA ASN A 387 0.31 4.37 -9.32
C ASN A 387 -0.68 3.60 -8.42
N ILE A 388 -1.19 4.28 -7.40
CA ILE A 388 -2.00 3.63 -6.36
C ILE A 388 -3.51 3.60 -6.67
N ASP A 389 -3.95 4.18 -7.78
CA ASP A 389 -5.37 4.33 -8.14
C ASP A 389 -6.26 4.73 -6.94
N SER A 390 -7.17 3.87 -6.50
CA SER A 390 -8.06 4.08 -5.34
C SER A 390 -7.59 3.37 -4.07
N TYR A 391 -6.45 2.67 -4.10
CA TYR A 391 -5.96 1.87 -2.99
C TYR A 391 -5.35 2.73 -1.88
N SER A 392 -5.52 2.31 -0.64
CA SER A 392 -4.79 2.86 0.50
C SER A 392 -3.75 1.86 0.98
N SER A 393 -2.50 2.30 1.04
CA SER A 393 -1.34 1.47 1.38
C SER A 393 -0.42 2.23 2.33
N THR A 394 0.31 1.50 3.17
CA THR A 394 1.29 2.08 4.10
C THR A 394 2.62 1.38 3.90
N PHE A 395 3.66 2.13 3.59
CA PHE A 395 5.05 1.66 3.68
C PHE A 395 5.60 2.00 5.07
N THR A 396 5.93 0.96 5.82
CA THR A 396 6.43 1.07 7.20
C THR A 396 7.95 1.00 7.28
N ASN A 397 8.60 0.42 6.27
CA ASN A 397 10.05 0.40 6.14
C ASN A 397 10.65 1.80 6.03
N ALA A 398 11.89 1.94 6.50
CA ALA A 398 12.74 3.09 6.18
C ALA A 398 13.31 2.92 4.76
N ILE A 399 12.88 3.76 3.83
CA ILE A 399 13.24 3.63 2.41
C ILE A 399 14.49 4.46 2.11
N GLY A 400 15.57 3.80 1.69
CA GLY A 400 16.81 4.42 1.22
C GLY A 400 16.98 4.40 -0.30
N GLY A 401 18.22 4.51 -0.80
CA GLY A 401 18.56 4.37 -2.22
C GLY A 401 18.71 5.71 -2.95
N SER A 402 19.22 5.65 -4.18
CA SER A 402 19.43 6.85 -5.02
C SER A 402 18.19 7.25 -5.84
N GLY A 403 17.16 6.41 -5.86
CA GLY A 403 15.94 6.61 -6.60
C GLY A 403 15.01 7.67 -6.03
N SER A 404 13.93 7.95 -6.78
CA SER A 404 12.86 8.89 -6.43
C SER A 404 11.56 8.15 -6.17
N LEU A 405 10.60 8.83 -5.54
CA LEU A 405 9.20 8.39 -5.50
C LEU A 405 8.38 9.25 -6.46
N ASP A 406 7.70 8.62 -7.41
CA ASP A 406 6.74 9.29 -8.28
C ASP A 406 5.34 8.72 -7.99
N LEU A 407 4.46 9.56 -7.42
CA LEU A 407 3.13 9.17 -7.00
C LEU A 407 2.06 9.65 -7.98
N THR A 408 1.19 8.72 -8.36
CA THR A 408 -0.08 8.99 -9.05
C THR A 408 -1.22 8.18 -8.43
N GLY A 409 -2.45 8.65 -8.58
CA GLY A 409 -3.64 7.95 -8.11
C GLY A 409 -4.93 8.74 -8.37
N THR A 410 -6.06 8.14 -8.02
CA THR A 410 -7.39 8.75 -8.11
C THR A 410 -7.83 9.20 -6.72
N THR A 411 -8.30 8.28 -5.89
CA THR A 411 -8.73 8.52 -4.50
C THR A 411 -7.87 7.82 -3.47
N GLY A 412 -6.86 7.06 -3.90
CA GLY A 412 -5.98 6.30 -3.05
C GLY A 412 -5.07 7.16 -2.19
N THR A 413 -4.49 6.54 -1.16
CA THR A 413 -3.53 7.17 -0.26
C THR A 413 -2.34 6.26 -0.03
N LEU A 414 -1.13 6.74 -0.35
CA LEU A 414 0.11 6.09 0.09
C LEU A 414 0.57 6.76 1.38
N THR A 415 0.76 5.99 2.44
CA THR A 415 1.34 6.46 3.70
C THR A 415 2.80 6.07 3.80
N LEU A 416 3.69 7.02 4.07
CA LEU A 416 5.08 6.76 4.45
C LEU A 416 5.23 7.00 5.96
N SER A 417 5.41 5.93 6.72
CA SER A 417 5.59 6.02 8.18
C SER A 417 7.03 5.83 8.64
N GLY A 418 7.91 5.30 7.79
CA GLY A 418 9.34 5.16 8.08
C GLY A 418 10.14 6.46 8.00
N ALA A 419 11.41 6.37 8.41
CA ALA A 419 12.39 7.44 8.23
C ALA A 419 13.09 7.27 6.87
N ASN A 420 12.56 7.93 5.83
CA ASN A 420 12.99 7.69 4.46
C ASN A 420 14.16 8.60 4.08
N THR A 421 15.20 7.99 3.52
CA THR A 421 16.50 8.61 3.21
C THR A 421 16.85 8.59 1.72
N TYR A 422 15.95 8.13 0.85
CA TYR A 422 16.17 8.16 -0.60
C TYR A 422 16.46 9.57 -1.13
N SER A 423 17.35 9.67 -2.13
CA SER A 423 17.90 10.96 -2.56
C SER A 423 17.30 11.54 -3.85
N GLY A 424 16.55 10.77 -4.64
CA GLY A 424 15.98 11.22 -5.92
C GLY A 424 14.81 12.21 -5.82
N GLY A 425 14.32 12.49 -4.61
CA GLY A 425 13.19 13.39 -4.37
C GLY A 425 11.83 12.70 -4.49
N THR A 426 10.77 13.46 -4.22
CA THR A 426 9.38 12.98 -4.21
C THR A 426 8.53 13.83 -5.15
N THR A 427 7.81 13.21 -6.07
CA THR A 427 6.86 13.86 -6.96
C THR A 427 5.46 13.36 -6.66
N VAL A 428 4.50 14.26 -6.46
CA VAL A 428 3.08 13.94 -6.35
C VAL A 428 2.36 14.63 -7.51
N SER A 429 1.92 13.82 -8.48
CA SER A 429 1.19 14.32 -9.66
C SER A 429 -0.33 14.16 -9.51
N SER A 430 -0.77 13.11 -8.81
CA SER A 430 -2.17 12.87 -8.44
C SER A 430 -2.22 11.89 -7.25
N GLY A 431 -3.41 11.61 -6.72
CA GLY A 431 -3.58 10.81 -5.50
C GLY A 431 -3.16 11.54 -4.23
N ASN A 432 -2.98 10.80 -3.13
CA ASN A 432 -2.66 11.36 -1.82
C ASN A 432 -1.41 10.71 -1.22
N LEU A 433 -0.42 11.51 -0.85
CA LEU A 433 0.74 11.10 -0.06
C LEU A 433 0.55 11.55 1.39
N TRP A 434 0.42 10.60 2.30
CA TRP A 434 0.36 10.88 3.74
C TRP A 434 1.71 10.57 4.38
N LEU A 435 2.25 11.52 5.14
CA LEU A 435 3.55 11.41 5.79
C LEU A 435 3.34 11.45 7.30
N SER A 436 3.55 10.30 7.95
CA SER A 436 3.65 10.22 9.42
C SER A 436 5.08 9.99 9.90
N GLY A 437 5.98 9.61 8.99
CA GLY A 437 7.42 9.52 9.21
C GLY A 437 8.15 10.73 8.64
N SER A 438 9.24 10.50 7.91
CA SER A 438 10.01 11.57 7.27
C SER A 438 10.49 11.21 5.87
N VAL A 439 10.78 12.23 5.06
CA VAL A 439 11.51 12.10 3.78
C VAL A 439 12.72 13.03 3.80
N ALA A 440 13.85 12.56 3.27
CA ALA A 440 15.10 13.33 3.24
C ALA A 440 15.13 14.41 2.15
N GLY A 441 14.56 14.11 0.97
CA GLY A 441 14.66 14.93 -0.22
C GLY A 441 13.59 16.00 -0.37
N ASN A 442 13.70 16.76 -1.47
CA ASN A 442 12.69 17.73 -1.89
C ASN A 442 11.39 17.03 -2.31
N ALA A 443 10.28 17.74 -2.18
CA ALA A 443 8.98 17.30 -2.69
C ALA A 443 8.39 18.30 -3.71
N THR A 444 7.82 17.77 -4.78
CA THR A 444 7.13 18.56 -5.82
C THR A 444 5.68 18.09 -5.95
N LEU A 445 4.74 19.01 -5.87
CA LEU A 445 3.32 18.75 -6.10
C LEU A 445 2.90 19.47 -7.39
N SER A 446 2.65 18.71 -8.45
CA SER A 446 2.02 19.20 -9.69
C SER A 446 0.51 18.98 -9.69
N GLY A 447 0.02 18.12 -8.79
CA GLY A 447 -1.38 17.85 -8.49
C GLY A 447 -1.50 17.04 -7.20
N GLY A 448 -2.62 16.35 -7.00
CA GLY A 448 -2.85 15.48 -5.84
C GLY A 448 -2.71 16.21 -4.49
N SER A 449 -2.41 15.45 -3.44
CA SER A 449 -2.12 15.99 -2.11
C SER A 449 -0.89 15.35 -1.46
N LEU A 450 -0.16 16.15 -0.67
CA LEU A 450 0.89 15.69 0.24
C LEU A 450 0.63 16.30 1.62
N GLY A 451 0.63 15.51 2.68
CA GLY A 451 0.51 16.08 4.01
C GLY A 451 0.62 15.08 5.15
N GLY A 452 0.24 15.53 6.35
CA GLY A 452 0.31 14.75 7.57
C GLY A 452 1.19 15.40 8.64
N PRO A 453 1.42 14.73 9.78
CA PRO A 453 2.21 15.26 10.89
C PRO A 453 3.72 15.03 10.76
N GLY A 454 4.20 14.48 9.64
CA GLY A 454 5.60 14.10 9.44
C GLY A 454 6.53 15.26 9.07
N THR A 455 7.74 14.90 8.62
CA THR A 455 8.81 15.87 8.30
C THR A 455 9.36 15.69 6.89
N ILE A 456 9.42 16.76 6.13
CA ILE A 456 10.13 16.86 4.85
C ILE A 456 11.45 17.58 5.12
N ASN A 457 12.57 16.87 5.07
CA ASN A 457 13.91 17.44 5.33
C ASN A 457 14.51 18.19 4.13
N GLY A 458 13.68 18.53 3.15
CA GLY A 458 14.03 19.27 1.95
C GLY A 458 13.06 20.43 1.71
N SER A 459 13.12 21.02 0.51
CA SER A 459 12.18 22.06 0.10
C SER A 459 10.95 21.46 -0.59
N VAL A 460 9.82 22.16 -0.49
CA VAL A 460 8.56 21.80 -1.13
C VAL A 460 8.19 22.83 -2.18
N THR A 461 7.92 22.38 -3.41
CA THR A 461 7.37 23.20 -4.49
C THR A 461 5.96 22.70 -4.82
N ASN A 462 4.95 23.54 -4.61
CA ASN A 462 3.56 23.24 -4.95
C ASN A 462 3.08 24.11 -6.13
N SER A 463 3.08 23.53 -7.33
CA SER A 463 2.66 24.21 -8.56
C SER A 463 1.19 24.01 -8.92
N GLY A 464 0.53 22.99 -8.37
CA GLY A 464 -0.87 22.69 -8.68
C GLY A 464 -1.58 21.67 -7.77
N GLY A 465 -0.94 21.22 -6.69
CA GLY A 465 -1.52 20.27 -5.74
C GLY A 465 -1.96 20.91 -4.42
N THR A 466 -2.21 20.07 -3.43
CA THR A 466 -2.61 20.47 -2.06
C THR A 466 -1.59 20.01 -1.03
N LEU A 467 -0.93 20.95 -0.35
CA LEU A 467 -0.10 20.64 0.82
C LEU A 467 -0.98 20.66 2.08
N ILE A 468 -1.01 19.59 2.87
CA ILE A 468 -1.90 19.45 4.02
C ILE A 468 -1.09 19.39 5.33
N SER A 469 -1.32 20.33 6.24
CA SER A 469 -0.82 20.30 7.61
C SER A 469 -1.96 19.92 8.56
N GLN A 470 -2.01 18.64 8.95
CA GLN A 470 -3.05 18.10 9.83
C GLN A 470 -2.56 16.87 10.60
N ALA A 471 -3.01 16.73 11.85
CA ALA A 471 -2.73 15.58 12.70
C ALA A 471 -4.01 15.03 13.37
N ALA A 472 -4.08 13.71 13.57
CA ALA A 472 -5.28 13.05 14.11
C ALA A 472 -5.57 13.34 15.60
N LEU A 473 -4.55 13.63 16.42
CA LEU A 473 -4.67 13.75 17.89
C LEU A 473 -4.26 15.13 18.46
N GLY A 474 -4.27 16.19 17.65
CA GLY A 474 -3.81 17.51 18.10
C GLY A 474 -2.28 17.60 18.27
N GLY A 475 -1.55 16.72 17.58
CA GLY A 475 -0.08 16.76 17.48
C GLY A 475 0.44 17.92 16.62
N PRO A 476 1.75 18.01 16.38
CA PRO A 476 2.30 19.03 15.49
C PRO A 476 1.75 18.86 14.06
N GLY A 477 1.67 19.97 13.33
CA GLY A 477 1.42 19.95 11.89
C GLY A 477 2.63 19.46 11.10
N LEU A 478 2.54 19.55 9.78
CA LEU A 478 3.63 19.18 8.87
C LEU A 478 4.85 20.08 9.12
N ILE A 479 6.05 19.50 9.03
CA ILE A 479 7.32 20.22 9.15
C ILE A 479 8.08 20.14 7.82
N ILE A 480 8.55 21.29 7.33
CA ILE A 480 9.43 21.44 6.17
C ILE A 480 10.70 22.12 6.66
N THR A 481 11.85 21.46 6.60
CA THR A 481 13.12 22.06 7.05
C THR A 481 13.76 22.95 5.98
N GLY A 482 13.36 22.79 4.71
CA GLY A 482 13.75 23.64 3.60
C GLY A 482 12.82 24.83 3.37
N ASN A 483 12.75 25.27 2.12
CA ASN A 483 11.82 26.32 1.69
C ASN A 483 10.46 25.72 1.31
N TYR A 484 9.41 26.52 1.43
CA TYR A 484 8.11 26.23 0.86
C TYR A 484 7.74 27.27 -0.19
N ALA A 485 7.45 26.85 -1.42
CA ALA A 485 6.96 27.72 -2.48
C ALA A 485 5.65 27.17 -3.04
N VAL A 486 4.59 27.99 -3.04
CA VAL A 486 3.29 27.64 -3.63
C VAL A 486 2.92 28.65 -4.72
N GLY A 487 2.52 28.14 -5.89
CA GLY A 487 2.05 28.94 -7.02
C GLY A 487 0.55 29.28 -6.93
N THR A 488 0.05 30.08 -7.88
CA THR A 488 -1.36 30.50 -7.90
C THR A 488 -2.36 29.35 -8.10
N GLY A 489 -1.93 28.22 -8.66
CA GLY A 489 -2.74 27.01 -8.81
C GLY A 489 -2.67 26.05 -7.62
N GLY A 490 -1.82 26.31 -6.63
CA GLY A 490 -1.64 25.43 -5.47
C GLY A 490 -2.51 25.81 -4.28
N THR A 491 -2.80 24.82 -3.44
CA THR A 491 -3.49 24.99 -2.16
C THR A 491 -2.58 24.65 -0.99
N THR A 492 -2.61 25.47 0.06
CA THR A 492 -2.07 25.15 1.38
C THR A 492 -3.23 24.95 2.34
N ALA A 493 -3.45 23.71 2.78
CA ALA A 493 -4.53 23.34 3.68
C ALA A 493 -4.00 23.14 5.11
N ILE A 494 -4.56 23.85 6.08
CA ILE A 494 -4.05 23.88 7.47
C ILE A 494 -5.18 23.65 8.44
N ALA A 495 -5.07 22.60 9.25
CA ALA A 495 -5.99 22.38 10.37
C ALA A 495 -5.69 23.35 11.52
N LEU A 496 -6.75 23.94 12.09
CA LEU A 496 -6.61 24.77 13.28
C LEU A 496 -5.96 23.96 14.42
N GLY A 497 -4.91 24.52 15.03
CA GLY A 497 -4.09 23.82 16.03
C GLY A 497 -2.96 22.95 15.48
N ASN A 498 -2.85 22.78 14.15
CA ASN A 498 -1.74 22.08 13.49
C ASN A 498 -1.00 23.02 12.52
N PRO A 499 -0.29 24.04 13.03
CA PRO A 499 0.41 24.99 12.18
C PRO A 499 1.43 24.27 11.28
N LEU A 500 1.52 24.71 10.02
CA LEU A 500 2.59 24.30 9.12
C LEU A 500 3.88 24.99 9.56
N THR A 501 4.96 24.22 9.73
CA THR A 501 6.28 24.77 10.08
C THR A 501 7.19 24.70 8.87
N VAL A 502 7.81 25.83 8.50
CA VAL A 502 8.78 25.93 7.40
C VAL A 502 10.06 26.59 7.92
N ASP A 503 11.13 25.86 8.18
CA ASP A 503 12.34 26.47 8.77
C ASP A 503 12.99 27.50 7.83
N GLY A 504 12.86 27.29 6.51
CA GLY A 504 13.32 28.22 5.48
C GLY A 504 12.33 29.33 5.16
N SER A 505 12.38 29.81 3.92
CA SER A 505 11.47 30.83 3.41
C SER A 505 10.15 30.23 2.91
N ALA A 506 9.05 30.98 3.11
CA ALA A 506 7.73 30.68 2.58
C ALA A 506 7.36 31.69 1.49
N SER A 507 7.24 31.22 0.24
CA SER A 507 6.71 32.00 -0.88
C SER A 507 5.26 31.63 -1.12
N LEU A 508 4.36 32.54 -0.74
CA LEU A 508 2.92 32.29 -0.63
C LEU A 508 2.13 32.92 -1.79
N ALA A 509 1.27 32.11 -2.39
CA ALA A 509 0.28 32.47 -3.40
C ALA A 509 -0.89 31.46 -3.34
N GLY A 510 -1.82 31.51 -4.28
CA GLY A 510 -2.86 30.48 -4.41
C GLY A 510 -3.90 30.52 -3.29
N ILE A 511 -4.31 29.34 -2.82
CA ILE A 511 -5.44 29.17 -1.89
C ILE A 511 -4.93 28.77 -0.50
N LEU A 512 -5.41 29.47 0.55
CA LEU A 512 -5.36 28.98 1.92
C LEU A 512 -6.66 28.26 2.25
N GLU A 513 -6.60 26.94 2.42
CA GLU A 513 -7.74 26.17 2.90
C GLU A 513 -7.64 25.96 4.42
N ILE A 514 -8.67 26.38 5.16
CA ILE A 514 -8.75 26.10 6.60
C ILE A 514 -9.40 24.74 6.79
N LEU A 515 -8.75 23.84 7.54
CA LEU A 515 -9.28 22.53 7.89
C LEU A 515 -9.76 22.48 9.34
N ALA A 516 -10.65 21.53 9.62
CA ALA A 516 -11.20 21.35 10.96
C ALA A 516 -10.08 20.95 11.95
N PRO A 517 -10.10 21.48 13.18
CA PRO A 517 -9.17 21.05 14.23
C PRO A 517 -9.42 19.58 14.59
N ALA A 518 -8.42 18.95 15.20
CA ALA A 518 -8.63 17.68 15.88
C ALA A 518 -9.72 17.83 16.96
N THR A 519 -10.50 16.78 17.23
CA THR A 519 -11.61 16.83 18.20
C THR A 519 -11.15 17.11 19.64
N THR A 520 -9.86 16.92 19.91
CA THR A 520 -9.21 17.22 21.20
C THR A 520 -8.72 18.66 21.31
N TYR A 521 -8.74 19.43 20.20
CA TYR A 521 -8.22 20.78 20.15
C TYR A 521 -9.35 21.81 20.17
N THR A 522 -9.22 22.82 21.03
CA THR A 522 -10.14 23.98 21.08
C THR A 522 -9.46 25.19 20.46
N PRO A 523 -9.95 25.70 19.31
CA PRO A 523 -9.38 26.90 18.69
C PRO A 523 -9.42 28.12 19.60
N LYS A 524 -8.32 28.87 19.60
CA LYS A 524 -8.14 30.14 20.30
C LYS A 524 -8.69 31.28 19.46
N SER A 525 -8.91 32.45 20.06
CA SER A 525 -9.33 33.66 19.33
C SER A 525 -8.29 34.17 18.33
N THR A 526 -7.02 33.82 18.56
CA THR A 526 -5.90 34.08 17.67
C THR A 526 -5.12 32.79 17.50
N GLU A 527 -4.93 32.35 16.26
CA GLU A 527 -4.19 31.15 15.91
C GLU A 527 -2.97 31.48 15.06
N THR A 528 -1.89 30.72 15.29
CA THR A 528 -0.79 30.64 14.33
C THR A 528 -1.15 29.57 13.31
N LEU A 529 -1.19 29.94 12.03
CA LEU A 529 -1.43 29.01 10.93
C LEU A 529 -0.12 28.49 10.36
N MET A 530 0.90 29.35 10.29
CA MET A 530 2.23 28.97 9.82
C MET A 530 3.33 29.60 10.66
N ASN A 531 4.42 28.86 10.85
CA ASN A 531 5.71 29.41 11.26
C ASN A 531 6.65 29.33 10.07
N TYR A 532 7.44 30.38 9.83
CA TYR A 532 8.45 30.38 8.77
C TYR A 532 9.69 31.20 9.12
N GLY A 533 10.82 30.94 8.47
CA GLY A 533 12.04 31.74 8.61
C GLY A 533 11.92 33.14 8.00
N SER A 534 11.18 33.26 6.89
CA SER A 534 10.77 34.53 6.25
C SER A 534 9.60 34.30 5.30
N GLU A 535 8.77 35.33 5.04
CA GLU A 535 7.72 35.27 4.02
C GLU A 535 7.95 36.19 2.84
N THR A 536 7.43 35.75 1.69
CA THR A 536 7.16 36.62 0.53
C THR A 536 5.77 36.31 -0.02
N GLY A 537 5.03 37.35 -0.43
CA GLY A 537 3.69 37.20 -0.99
C GLY A 537 2.59 37.01 0.06
N GLY A 538 1.52 36.35 -0.34
CA GLY A 538 0.33 36.12 0.46
C GLY A 538 -0.69 35.27 -0.31
N PHE A 539 -1.61 34.64 0.42
CA PHE A 539 -2.64 33.81 -0.21
C PHE A 539 -3.63 34.69 -0.99
N GLY A 540 -3.93 34.30 -2.22
CA GLY A 540 -4.83 35.04 -3.10
C GLY A 540 -6.31 34.84 -2.76
N SER A 541 -6.65 33.71 -2.15
CA SER A 541 -8.00 33.44 -1.63
C SER A 541 -7.96 32.50 -0.43
N GLN A 542 -9.09 32.42 0.27
CA GLN A 542 -9.28 31.54 1.41
C GLN A 542 -10.52 30.68 1.19
N THR A 543 -10.39 29.38 1.50
CA THR A 543 -11.49 28.41 1.48
C THR A 543 -11.57 27.67 2.82
N TYR A 544 -12.62 26.88 3.00
CA TYR A 544 -12.88 26.12 4.22
C TYR A 544 -13.21 24.68 3.86
N GLY A 545 -12.45 23.75 4.42
CA GLY A 545 -12.70 22.32 4.29
C GLY A 545 -13.98 21.90 5.02
N ALA A 546 -14.37 20.63 4.82
CA ALA A 546 -15.55 20.08 5.46
C ALA A 546 -15.41 20.09 7.00
N GLY A 547 -16.50 20.44 7.69
CA GLY A 547 -16.58 20.39 9.16
C GLY A 547 -15.91 21.56 9.89
N VAL A 548 -15.53 22.63 9.18
CA VAL A 548 -15.00 23.84 9.83
C VAL A 548 -16.14 24.73 10.34
N TYR A 549 -16.23 24.86 11.66
CA TYR A 549 -17.21 25.71 12.34
C TYR A 549 -16.61 27.05 12.80
N TRP A 550 -15.49 27.49 12.24
CA TRP A 550 -14.82 28.74 12.59
C TRP A 550 -14.58 29.59 11.36
N THR A 551 -14.78 30.90 11.48
CA THR A 551 -14.32 31.86 10.49
C THR A 551 -12.93 32.34 10.85
N VAL A 552 -12.03 32.36 9.88
CA VAL A 552 -10.66 32.83 10.01
C VAL A 552 -10.52 34.14 9.25
N SER A 553 -10.19 35.22 9.94
CA SER A 553 -10.08 36.57 9.38
C SER A 553 -8.81 37.28 9.86
N ASN A 554 -8.53 38.48 9.32
CA ASN A 554 -7.37 39.28 9.71
C ASN A 554 -6.05 38.50 9.62
N LEU A 555 -5.78 37.88 8.46
CA LEU A 555 -4.51 37.23 8.19
C LEU A 555 -3.38 38.26 8.35
N ALA A 556 -2.53 38.05 9.35
CA ALA A 556 -1.39 38.89 9.65
C ALA A 556 -0.11 38.14 9.26
N TYR A 557 0.40 38.47 8.08
CA TYR A 557 1.71 38.06 7.60
C TYR A 557 2.77 38.88 8.34
N GLY A 558 3.44 38.27 9.31
CA GLY A 558 4.57 38.85 10.01
C GLY A 558 5.86 38.13 9.63
N GLY A 559 7.02 38.74 9.94
CA GLY A 559 8.33 38.28 9.46
C GLY A 559 8.74 36.83 9.75
N THR A 560 8.07 36.15 10.70
CA THR A 560 8.34 34.74 11.03
C THR A 560 7.09 33.89 11.28
N ALA A 561 5.89 34.46 11.13
CA ALA A 561 4.65 33.73 11.37
C ALA A 561 3.45 34.36 10.66
N LEU A 562 2.56 33.50 10.17
CA LEU A 562 1.21 33.85 9.74
C LEU A 562 0.25 33.57 10.89
N THR A 563 -0.35 34.63 11.42
CA THR A 563 -1.39 34.53 12.44
C THR A 563 -2.75 34.97 11.91
N ALA A 564 -3.83 34.51 12.54
CA ALA A 564 -5.18 34.86 12.13
C ALA A 564 -6.09 35.01 13.34
N THR A 565 -7.10 35.87 13.21
CA THR A 565 -8.23 35.90 14.15
C THR A 565 -9.17 34.74 13.81
N VAL A 566 -9.50 33.94 14.80
CA VAL A 566 -10.43 32.81 14.66
C VAL A 566 -11.65 33.08 15.51
N THR A 567 -12.81 33.12 14.85
CA THR A 567 -14.10 33.36 15.51
C THR A 567 -14.96 32.13 15.30
N ALA A 568 -15.53 31.60 16.38
CA ALA A 568 -16.53 30.54 16.27
C ALA A 568 -17.68 31.03 15.38
N SER A 569 -18.00 30.26 14.34
CA SER A 569 -19.08 30.59 13.44
C SER A 569 -20.39 30.56 14.20
N ASN A 570 -21.22 31.56 13.98
CA ASN A 570 -22.55 31.60 14.54
C ASN A 570 -23.48 30.72 13.71
N VAL A 571 -24.05 29.69 14.31
CA VAL A 571 -24.92 28.70 13.64
C VAL A 571 -26.09 29.40 12.93
N ALA A 572 -26.63 30.46 13.51
CA ALA A 572 -27.71 31.25 12.91
C ALA A 572 -27.25 32.11 11.73
N GLN A 573 -26.07 32.74 11.82
CA GLN A 573 -25.53 33.55 10.72
C GLN A 573 -25.15 32.69 9.52
N VAL A 574 -24.58 31.51 9.75
CA VAL A 574 -24.30 30.53 8.70
C VAL A 574 -25.60 30.05 8.06
N SER A 575 -26.62 29.76 8.88
CA SER A 575 -27.94 29.32 8.39
C SER A 575 -28.67 30.38 7.56
N ALA A 576 -28.53 31.66 7.91
CA ALA A 576 -29.16 32.77 7.19
C ALA A 576 -28.60 32.99 5.78
N LEU A 577 -27.39 32.49 5.49
CA LEU A 577 -26.70 32.66 4.21
C LEU A 577 -27.00 31.52 3.22
N LEU A 578 -27.93 30.63 3.56
CA LEU A 578 -28.31 29.48 2.74
C LEU A 578 -29.44 29.82 1.76
N PRO A 579 -29.30 29.45 0.48
CA PRO A 579 -30.40 29.56 -0.47
C PRO A 579 -31.61 28.73 0.00
N GLY A 580 -32.77 29.38 0.15
CA GLY A 580 -34.03 28.69 0.46
C GLY A 580 -34.27 28.31 1.93
N VAL A 581 -33.51 28.85 2.89
CA VAL A 581 -33.73 28.58 4.32
C VAL A 581 -35.10 29.11 4.80
N SER A 582 -35.83 28.29 5.56
CA SER A 582 -37.11 28.68 6.15
C SER A 582 -36.93 29.53 7.41
N ALA A 583 -37.93 30.35 7.74
CA ALA A 583 -37.93 31.13 8.99
C ALA A 583 -37.83 30.23 10.25
N VAL A 584 -38.39 29.02 10.19
CA VAL A 584 -38.31 28.02 11.27
C VAL A 584 -36.87 27.54 11.43
N THR A 585 -36.20 27.18 10.33
CA THR A 585 -34.79 26.74 10.34
C THR A 585 -33.89 27.83 10.93
N LEU A 586 -34.11 29.09 10.57
CA LEU A 586 -33.34 30.21 11.12
C LEU A 586 -33.59 30.41 12.62
N ALA A 587 -34.85 30.34 13.08
CA ALA A 587 -35.18 30.44 14.51
C ALA A 587 -34.59 29.27 15.33
N THR A 588 -34.60 28.05 14.78
CA THR A 588 -33.96 26.89 15.40
C THR A 588 -32.44 27.08 15.49
N ALA A 589 -31.80 27.56 14.42
CA ALA A 589 -30.37 27.86 14.42
C ALA A 589 -30.00 28.95 15.44
N GLN A 590 -30.86 29.97 15.60
CA GLN A 590 -30.73 30.99 16.66
C GLN A 590 -30.85 30.38 18.06
N GLY A 591 -31.81 29.47 18.27
CA GLY A 591 -31.97 28.74 19.53
C GLY A 591 -30.73 27.92 19.89
N VAL A 592 -30.22 27.12 18.94
CA VAL A 592 -28.99 26.33 19.12
C VAL A 592 -27.80 27.24 19.45
N GLN A 593 -27.63 28.34 18.71
CA GLN A 593 -26.57 29.32 18.97
C GLN A 593 -26.67 29.92 20.38
N ALA A 594 -27.87 30.30 20.81
CA ALA A 594 -28.08 30.87 22.15
C ALA A 594 -27.76 29.86 23.25
N SER A 595 -28.14 28.59 23.07
CA SER A 595 -27.78 27.51 24.00
C SER A 595 -26.27 27.31 24.07
N LEU A 596 -25.56 27.29 22.93
CA LEU A 596 -24.09 27.19 22.91
C LEU A 596 -23.41 28.38 23.61
N GLN A 597 -23.93 29.60 23.43
CA GLN A 597 -23.42 30.79 24.11
C GLN A 597 -23.65 30.72 25.63
N GLN A 598 -24.80 30.23 26.07
CA GLN A 598 -25.10 30.07 27.48
C GLN A 598 -24.19 29.04 28.14
N VAL A 599 -23.90 27.95 27.44
CA VAL A 599 -22.99 26.88 27.87
C VAL A 599 -21.56 27.38 28.00
N ASN A 600 -21.09 28.22 27.07
CA ASN A 600 -19.77 28.83 27.17
C ASN A 600 -19.61 29.74 28.41
N GLY A 601 -20.71 30.21 28.99
CA GLY A 601 -20.72 30.97 30.24
C GLY A 601 -20.77 30.12 31.52
N TRP A 602 -20.81 28.79 31.42
CA TRP A 602 -20.88 27.90 32.58
C TRP A 602 -19.55 27.81 33.33
N SER A 603 -19.60 27.92 34.65
CA SER A 603 -18.49 27.59 35.56
C SER A 603 -18.16 26.09 35.51
N THR A 604 -16.97 25.71 35.99
CA THR A 604 -16.53 24.30 36.09
C THR A 604 -17.55 23.41 36.84
N ALA A 605 -18.18 23.94 37.89
CA ALA A 605 -19.21 23.22 38.64
C ALA A 605 -20.50 23.01 37.82
N GLN A 606 -20.90 24.00 37.03
CA GLN A 606 -22.06 23.88 36.14
C GLN A 606 -21.79 22.93 34.97
N GLN A 607 -20.58 22.93 34.42
CA GLN A 607 -20.17 21.98 33.39
C GLN A 607 -20.17 20.54 33.93
N ALA A 608 -19.63 20.32 35.14
CA ALA A 608 -19.65 19.01 35.79
C ALA A 608 -21.08 18.51 36.08
N ALA A 609 -21.98 19.40 36.51
CA ALA A 609 -23.38 19.07 36.76
C ALA A 609 -24.19 18.72 35.48
N HIS A 610 -23.70 19.14 34.31
CA HIS A 610 -24.36 18.94 33.02
C HIS A 610 -23.46 18.22 32.01
N ALA A 611 -22.55 17.36 32.49
CA ALA A 611 -21.56 16.69 31.67
C ALA A 611 -22.18 15.90 30.51
N GLY A 612 -23.30 15.20 30.74
CA GLY A 612 -24.01 14.46 29.68
C GLY A 612 -24.55 15.36 28.57
N PHE A 613 -25.07 16.54 28.91
CA PHE A 613 -25.50 17.53 27.92
C PHE A 613 -24.32 18.03 27.08
N LEU A 614 -23.17 18.30 27.71
CA LEU A 614 -21.95 18.71 27.01
C LEU A 614 -21.42 17.62 26.09
N THR A 615 -21.46 16.36 26.52
CA THR A 615 -21.08 15.20 25.70
C THR A 615 -21.98 15.07 24.47
N ASN A 616 -23.31 15.15 24.64
CA ASN A 616 -24.25 15.06 23.53
C ASN A 616 -24.10 16.25 22.57
N ALA A 617 -23.94 17.47 23.11
CA ALA A 617 -23.69 18.67 22.29
C ALA A 617 -22.38 18.56 21.50
N ALA A 618 -21.31 18.02 22.08
CA ALA A 618 -20.04 17.80 21.40
C ALA A 618 -20.15 16.71 20.31
N GLN A 619 -20.85 15.61 20.59
CA GLN A 619 -21.14 14.55 19.61
C GLN A 619 -21.99 15.08 18.45
N PHE A 620 -22.98 15.93 18.75
CA PHE A 620 -23.81 16.60 17.76
C PHE A 620 -22.99 17.53 16.85
N LEU A 621 -22.17 18.41 17.45
CA LEU A 621 -21.34 19.37 16.70
C LEU A 621 -20.24 18.69 15.87
N SER A 622 -19.76 17.53 16.30
CA SER A 622 -18.76 16.73 15.56
C SER A 622 -19.37 15.75 14.56
N ALA A 623 -20.70 15.67 14.46
CA ALA A 623 -21.38 14.79 13.53
C ALA A 623 -21.07 15.16 12.07
N ARG A 624 -20.66 14.16 11.29
CA ARG A 624 -20.37 14.29 9.85
C ARG A 624 -21.55 13.89 8.97
N THR A 625 -22.59 13.28 9.57
CA THR A 625 -23.82 12.84 8.89
C THR A 625 -25.06 13.16 9.72
N ALA A 626 -26.23 13.25 9.08
CA ALA A 626 -27.49 13.50 9.77
C ALA A 626 -27.87 12.34 10.72
N ALA A 627 -27.48 11.11 10.38
CA ALA A 627 -27.67 9.95 11.23
C ALA A 627 -26.85 10.06 12.53
N GLN A 628 -25.58 10.48 12.44
CA GLN A 628 -24.73 10.70 13.62
C GLN A 628 -25.28 11.82 14.51
N ALA A 629 -25.76 12.92 13.91
CA ALA A 629 -26.37 14.01 14.65
C ALA A 629 -27.67 13.58 15.35
N ASN A 630 -28.56 12.85 14.67
CA ASN A 630 -29.78 12.32 15.28
C ASN A 630 -29.47 11.32 16.41
N ALA A 631 -28.46 10.46 16.25
CA ALA A 631 -28.05 9.52 17.28
C ALA A 631 -27.54 10.23 18.56
N SER A 632 -26.94 11.42 18.42
CA SER A 632 -26.49 12.22 19.57
C SER A 632 -27.61 12.95 20.33
N LEU A 633 -28.83 12.97 19.77
CA LEU A 633 -30.01 13.60 20.36
C LEU A 633 -30.95 12.61 21.09
N ALA A 634 -30.68 11.31 20.96
CA ALA A 634 -31.39 10.23 21.67
C ALA A 634 -30.77 9.99 23.05
#